data_AF-A0A369JI77-F1
#
_entry.id   AF-A0A369JI77-F1
#
_cell.length_a   1.000
_cell.length_b   1.000
_cell.length_c   1.000
_cell.angle_alpha   90.00
_cell.angle_beta   90.00
_cell.angle_gamma   90.00
#
_symmetry.space_group_name_H-M   'P 1'
#
loop_
_entity.id
_entity.type
_entity.pdbx_description
1 polymer ?
#
loop_
_entity_poly.entity_id
_entity_poly.type
_entity_poly.pdbx_seq_one_letter_code
_entity_poly.pdbx_strand_id
1 'polypeptide(L)'
;MVSRKLMGTWAVLDFLLLAAGAVLLALSIVWRAENTLMNMVLTPAYLTSGTILGISLLVTFAISIAAIVQKNHVTLGLVLLNYTLLLDAIGIVVIGTFVWFFTLQERENFHVRWLNASRETRIILQDQLKCCGYFNGTDLVEIGGTFCQNQDFVAGLQANETSNFCVTPITAYADSTLNNVFTTIYGFMAVVLCLLLASLCVIKKRQEDERFKKIDAKRGGRGFV
;
A
#
# COMPACT_ATOMS: atom_id res chain seq x y z
N MET A 1 -32.20 18.40 -4.39
CA MET A 1 -30.82 18.87 -4.64
C MET A 1 -29.87 18.12 -3.73
N VAL A 2 -28.69 17.73 -4.20
CA VAL A 2 -27.67 17.09 -3.35
C VAL A 2 -27.26 18.05 -2.23
N SER A 3 -27.26 17.58 -0.98
CA SER A 3 -26.89 18.40 0.18
C SER A 3 -25.44 18.87 0.11
N ARG A 4 -25.18 20.14 0.47
CA ARG A 4 -23.82 20.70 0.54
C ARG A 4 -22.92 19.89 1.47
N LYS A 5 -23.47 19.35 2.56
CA LYS A 5 -22.73 18.50 3.51
C LYS A 5 -22.26 17.21 2.84
N LEU A 6 -23.13 16.55 2.07
CA LEU A 6 -22.80 15.31 1.35
C LEU A 6 -21.73 15.55 0.29
N MET A 7 -21.86 16.62 -0.49
CA MET A 7 -20.85 17.00 -1.48
C MET A 7 -19.52 17.37 -0.84
N GLY A 8 -19.53 18.04 0.32
CA GLY A 8 -18.33 18.35 1.09
C GLY A 8 -17.63 17.08 1.59
N THR A 9 -18.35 16.14 2.19
CA THR A 9 -17.79 14.84 2.61
C THR A 9 -17.25 14.06 1.43
N TRP A 10 -17.96 14.02 0.31
CA TRP A 10 -17.50 13.35 -0.91
C TRP A 10 -16.18 13.98 -1.42
N ALA A 11 -16.08 15.31 -1.46
CA ALA A 11 -14.87 16.00 -1.91
C ALA A 11 -13.67 15.77 -0.99
N VAL A 12 -13.88 15.70 0.33
CA VAL A 12 -12.82 15.38 1.29
C VAL A 12 -12.32 13.94 1.09
N LEU A 13 -13.23 12.98 0.92
CA LEU A 13 -12.87 11.59 0.66
C LEU A 13 -12.13 11.42 -0.67
N ASP A 14 -12.54 12.18 -1.68
CA ASP A 14 -11.89 12.21 -2.99
C ASP A 14 -10.46 12.79 -2.92
N PHE A 15 -10.27 13.85 -2.12
CA PHE A 15 -8.93 14.37 -1.85
C PHE A 15 -8.05 13.37 -1.08
N LEU A 16 -8.63 12.62 -0.13
CA LEU A 16 -7.90 11.56 0.57
C LEU A 16 -7.51 10.42 -0.38
N LEU A 17 -8.34 10.09 -1.38
CA LEU A 17 -8.00 9.13 -2.43
C LEU A 17 -6.80 9.60 -3.25
N LEU A 18 -6.78 10.88 -3.66
CA LEU A 18 -5.64 11.50 -4.32
C LEU A 18 -4.37 11.41 -3.46
N ALA A 19 -4.47 11.76 -2.17
CA ALA A 19 -3.34 11.70 -1.25
C ALA A 19 -2.82 10.27 -1.09
N ALA A 20 -3.71 9.27 -0.98
CA ALA A 20 -3.34 7.86 -0.91
C ALA A 20 -2.58 7.41 -2.17
N GLY A 21 -3.10 7.72 -3.36
CA GLY A 21 -2.42 7.40 -4.62
C GLY A 21 -1.07 8.07 -4.76
N ALA A 22 -0.97 9.36 -4.41
CA ALA A 22 0.27 10.14 -4.49
C ALA A 22 1.35 9.63 -3.52
N VAL A 23 0.99 9.37 -2.26
CA VAL A 23 1.91 8.84 -1.25
C VAL A 23 2.41 7.46 -1.66
N LEU A 24 1.50 6.57 -2.07
CA LEU A 24 1.87 5.22 -2.48
C LEU A 24 2.81 5.23 -3.69
N LEU A 25 2.52 6.06 -4.70
CA LEU A 25 3.36 6.20 -5.87
C LEU A 25 4.74 6.79 -5.53
N ALA A 26 4.78 7.86 -4.73
CA ALA A 26 6.02 8.50 -4.32
C ALA A 26 6.93 7.55 -3.53
N LEU A 27 6.39 6.86 -2.52
CA LEU A 27 7.16 5.88 -1.74
C LEU A 27 7.64 4.71 -2.61
N SER A 28 6.81 4.22 -3.54
CA SER A 28 7.20 3.15 -4.47
C SER A 28 8.35 3.54 -5.40
N ILE A 29 8.55 4.83 -5.66
CA ILE A 29 9.66 5.36 -6.46
C ILE A 29 10.88 5.62 -5.56
N VAL A 30 10.69 6.33 -4.44
CA VAL A 30 11.78 6.72 -3.53
C VAL A 30 12.48 5.50 -2.94
N TRP A 31 11.73 4.45 -2.58
CA TRP A 31 12.30 3.23 -2.02
C TRP A 31 12.98 2.31 -3.05
N ARG A 32 13.00 2.68 -4.34
CA ARG A 32 13.87 2.03 -5.34
C ARG A 32 15.30 2.56 -5.32
N ALA A 33 15.58 3.61 -4.54
CA ALA A 33 16.94 4.13 -4.39
C ALA A 33 17.91 3.06 -3.85
N GLU A 34 19.20 3.24 -4.09
CA GLU A 34 20.25 2.28 -3.72
C GLU A 34 20.42 2.19 -2.19
N ASN A 35 19.59 1.38 -1.55
CA ASN A 35 19.74 0.97 -0.16
C ASN A 35 19.65 -0.55 -0.10
N THR A 36 20.78 -1.21 0.16
CA THR A 36 20.91 -2.68 0.18
C THR A 36 19.95 -3.34 1.18
N LEU A 37 19.81 -2.77 2.38
CA LEU A 37 18.90 -3.29 3.40
C LEU A 37 17.43 -3.13 2.98
N MET A 38 17.05 -1.94 2.49
CA MET A 38 15.69 -1.69 2.02
C MET A 38 15.33 -2.58 0.83
N ASN A 39 16.23 -2.74 -0.14
CA ASN A 39 16.00 -3.58 -1.32
C ASN A 39 15.93 -5.07 -0.97
N MET A 40 16.51 -5.49 0.16
CA MET A 40 16.32 -6.84 0.69
C MET A 40 14.92 -7.03 1.28
N VAL A 41 14.38 -6.03 1.98
CA VAL A 41 13.02 -6.04 2.56
C VAL A 41 11.97 -5.89 1.46
N LEU A 42 12.00 -4.79 0.73
CA LEU A 42 11.08 -4.44 -0.34
C LEU A 42 11.68 -4.82 -1.69
N THR A 43 11.28 -5.98 -2.21
CA THR A 43 11.68 -6.40 -3.55
C THR A 43 11.12 -5.46 -4.63
N PRO A 44 11.75 -5.44 -5.82
CA PRO A 44 11.19 -4.76 -6.98
C PRO A 44 9.75 -5.16 -7.31
N ALA A 45 9.36 -6.40 -7.01
CA ALA A 45 7.99 -6.88 -7.21
C ALA A 45 6.99 -6.14 -6.30
N TYR A 46 7.27 -6.00 -5.00
CA TYR A 46 6.41 -5.24 -4.08
C TYR A 46 6.32 -3.76 -4.47
N LEU A 47 7.46 -3.15 -4.81
CA LEU A 47 7.50 -1.76 -5.25
C LEU A 47 6.74 -1.56 -6.56
N THR A 48 6.78 -2.53 -7.47
CA THR A 48 6.00 -2.50 -8.72
C THR A 48 4.51 -2.62 -8.46
N SER A 49 4.08 -3.54 -7.59
CA SER A 49 2.69 -3.64 -7.15
C SER A 49 2.20 -2.34 -6.50
N GLY A 50 3.05 -1.71 -5.67
CA GLY A 50 2.80 -0.39 -5.09
C GLY A 50 2.63 0.70 -6.16
N THR A 51 3.51 0.75 -7.17
CA THR A 51 3.35 1.71 -8.28
C THR A 51 2.06 1.51 -9.06
N ILE A 52 1.69 0.26 -9.36
CA ILE A 52 0.47 -0.06 -10.10
C ILE A 52 -0.77 0.37 -9.30
N LEU A 53 -0.82 0.04 -8.01
CA LEU A 53 -1.93 0.45 -7.15
C LEU A 53 -1.98 1.97 -6.99
N GLY A 54 -0.84 2.65 -6.81
CA GLY A 54 -0.77 4.10 -6.72
C GLY A 54 -1.31 4.79 -7.99
N ILE A 55 -0.92 4.31 -9.17
CA ILE A 55 -1.45 4.80 -10.45
C ILE A 55 -2.95 4.54 -10.55
N SER A 56 -3.41 3.35 -10.16
CA SER A 56 -4.84 3.00 -10.18
C SER A 56 -5.68 3.99 -9.37
N LEU A 57 -5.27 4.30 -8.13
CA LEU A 57 -5.96 5.27 -7.27
C LEU A 57 -5.97 6.69 -7.87
N LEU A 58 -4.88 7.11 -8.52
CA LEU A 58 -4.81 8.41 -9.21
C LEU A 58 -5.71 8.46 -10.44
N VAL A 59 -5.81 7.37 -11.19
CA VAL A 59 -6.74 7.24 -12.32
C VAL A 59 -8.18 7.27 -11.80
N THR A 60 -8.48 6.58 -10.70
CA THR A 60 -9.81 6.61 -10.07
C THR A 60 -10.17 8.01 -9.59
N PHE A 61 -9.22 8.78 -9.07
CA PHE A 61 -9.41 10.21 -8.77
C PHE A 61 -9.68 11.04 -10.05
N ALA A 62 -8.98 10.80 -11.15
CA ALA A 62 -9.31 11.50 -12.40
C ALA A 62 -10.73 11.15 -12.89
N ILE A 63 -11.14 9.90 -12.75
CA ILE A 63 -12.49 9.42 -13.07
C ILE A 63 -13.53 10.05 -12.13
N SER A 64 -13.23 10.24 -10.85
CA SER A 64 -14.17 10.84 -9.89
C SER A 64 -14.47 12.30 -10.22
N ILE A 65 -13.45 13.08 -10.61
CA ILE A 65 -13.60 14.46 -11.07
C ILE A 65 -14.44 14.49 -12.36
N ALA A 66 -14.14 13.62 -13.33
CA ALA A 66 -14.91 13.52 -14.56
C ALA A 66 -16.38 13.11 -14.29
N ALA A 67 -16.61 12.21 -13.33
CA ALA A 67 -17.93 11.74 -12.93
C ALA A 67 -18.78 12.81 -12.26
N ILE A 68 -18.17 13.68 -11.44
CA ILE A 68 -18.93 14.68 -10.69
C ILE A 68 -19.32 15.90 -11.53
N VAL A 69 -18.48 16.28 -12.50
CA VAL A 69 -18.69 17.43 -13.41
C VAL A 69 -19.82 17.16 -14.42
N GLN A 70 -20.17 15.89 -14.66
CA GLN A 70 -21.31 15.53 -15.52
C GLN A 70 -22.63 16.13 -15.02
N LYS A 71 -23.53 16.43 -15.96
CA LYS A 71 -24.88 16.95 -15.67
C LYS A 71 -25.60 16.05 -14.67
N ASN A 72 -26.32 16.63 -13.72
CA ASN A 72 -26.96 15.91 -12.61
C ASN A 72 -27.87 14.73 -13.00
N HIS A 73 -28.48 14.74 -14.20
CA HIS A 73 -29.32 13.64 -14.69
C HIS A 73 -28.53 12.44 -15.21
N VAL A 74 -27.24 12.61 -15.51
CA VAL A 74 -26.34 11.56 -15.97
C VAL A 74 -25.64 10.96 -14.75
N THR A 75 -25.94 9.70 -14.45
CA THR A 75 -25.31 8.96 -13.35
C THR A 75 -24.26 7.96 -13.82
N LEU A 76 -24.03 7.84 -15.13
CA LEU A 76 -23.14 6.83 -15.71
C LEU A 76 -21.69 6.99 -15.25
N GLY A 77 -21.17 8.22 -15.18
CA GLY A 77 -19.83 8.47 -14.65
C GLY A 77 -19.66 8.02 -13.20
N LEU A 78 -20.66 8.28 -12.34
CA LEU A 78 -20.62 7.85 -10.94
C LEU A 78 -20.75 6.32 -10.79
N VAL A 79 -21.45 5.66 -11.70
CA VAL A 79 -21.50 4.18 -11.74
C VAL A 79 -20.14 3.61 -12.13
N LEU A 80 -19.47 4.19 -13.14
CA LEU A 80 -18.12 3.81 -13.53
C LEU A 80 -17.11 4.04 -12.38
N LEU A 81 -17.23 5.15 -11.67
CA LEU A 81 -16.45 5.43 -10.46
C LEU A 81 -16.63 4.31 -9.41
N ASN A 82 -17.84 3.81 -9.21
CA ASN A 82 -18.07 2.76 -8.21
C ASN A 82 -17.47 1.42 -8.61
N TYR A 83 -17.50 1.08 -9.90
CA TYR A 83 -16.83 -0.12 -10.39
C TYR A 83 -15.31 -0.01 -10.27
N THR A 84 -14.74 1.16 -10.56
CA THR A 84 -13.30 1.39 -10.40
C THR A 84 -12.86 1.38 -8.92
N LEU A 85 -13.63 2.00 -8.02
CA LEU A 85 -13.41 1.89 -6.58
C LEU A 85 -13.49 0.45 -6.07
N LEU A 86 -14.38 -0.38 -6.63
CA LEU A 86 -14.45 -1.80 -6.28
C LEU A 86 -13.21 -2.57 -6.76
N LEU A 87 -12.70 -2.26 -7.96
CA LEU A 87 -11.45 -2.84 -8.46
C LEU A 87 -10.26 -2.41 -7.59
N ASP A 88 -10.18 -1.14 -7.20
CA ASP A 88 -9.15 -0.64 -6.28
C ASP A 88 -9.23 -1.34 -4.92
N ALA A 89 -10.43 -1.54 -4.38
CA ALA A 89 -10.62 -2.28 -3.13
C ALA A 89 -10.08 -3.71 -3.23
N ILE A 90 -10.39 -4.43 -4.31
CA ILE A 90 -9.84 -5.77 -4.56
C ILE A 90 -8.31 -5.71 -4.63
N GLY A 91 -7.74 -4.75 -5.36
CA GLY A 91 -6.30 -4.55 -5.45
C GLY A 91 -5.64 -4.32 -4.09
N ILE A 92 -6.24 -3.48 -3.24
CA ILE A 92 -5.77 -3.20 -1.88
C ILE A 92 -5.78 -4.47 -1.03
N VAL A 93 -6.87 -5.27 -1.05
CA VAL A 93 -6.93 -6.52 -0.28
C VAL A 93 -5.86 -7.49 -0.76
N VAL A 94 -5.74 -7.71 -2.06
CA VAL A 94 -4.78 -8.69 -2.62
C VAL A 94 -3.35 -8.30 -2.25
N ILE A 95 -2.96 -7.05 -2.49
CA ILE A 95 -1.59 -6.57 -2.22
C ILE A 95 -1.33 -6.54 -0.71
N GLY A 96 -2.25 -5.98 0.09
CA GLY A 96 -2.12 -5.91 1.55
C GLY A 96 -2.01 -7.29 2.18
N THR A 97 -2.83 -8.25 1.73
CA THR A 97 -2.84 -9.62 2.27
C THR A 97 -1.56 -10.37 1.90
N PHE A 98 -1.05 -10.17 0.69
CA PHE A 98 0.21 -10.79 0.26
C PHE A 98 1.40 -10.30 1.10
N VAL A 99 1.47 -8.99 1.35
CA VAL A 99 2.51 -8.40 2.22
C VAL A 99 2.34 -8.88 3.66
N TRP A 100 1.11 -8.89 4.19
CA TRP A 100 0.83 -9.39 5.53
C TRP A 100 1.15 -10.89 5.71
N PHE A 101 0.86 -11.73 4.71
CA PHE A 101 1.22 -13.15 4.80
C PHE A 101 2.74 -13.35 4.85
N PHE A 102 3.50 -12.50 4.15
CA PHE A 102 4.95 -12.52 4.22
C PHE A 102 5.46 -12.20 5.64
N THR A 103 4.77 -11.32 6.39
CA THR A 103 5.16 -10.98 7.76
C THR A 103 4.94 -12.12 8.77
N LEU A 104 4.10 -13.11 8.44
CA LEU A 104 3.91 -14.29 9.30
C LEU A 104 5.10 -15.26 9.29
N GLN A 105 5.92 -15.24 8.23
CA GLN A 105 7.04 -16.16 8.03
C GLN A 105 8.36 -15.41 7.74
N GLU A 106 8.54 -14.21 8.31
CA GLU A 106 9.68 -13.34 7.96
C GLU A 106 11.04 -14.03 8.07
N ARG A 107 11.30 -14.71 9.19
CA ARG A 107 12.63 -15.31 9.44
C ARG A 107 13.02 -16.33 8.36
N GLU A 108 12.06 -17.13 7.90
CA GLU A 108 12.28 -18.11 6.84
C GLU A 108 12.35 -17.45 5.46
N ASN A 109 11.42 -16.53 5.19
CA ASN A 109 11.39 -15.81 3.92
C ASN A 109 12.66 -14.99 3.68
N PHE A 110 13.21 -14.35 4.72
CA PHE A 110 14.46 -13.62 4.65
C PHE A 110 15.68 -14.52 4.61
N HIS A 111 15.61 -15.75 5.15
CA HIS A 111 16.66 -16.75 4.99
C HIS A 111 16.82 -17.13 3.52
N VAL A 112 15.72 -17.41 2.82
CA VAL A 112 15.72 -17.69 1.38
C VAL A 112 16.29 -16.51 0.57
N ARG A 113 16.03 -15.27 1.00
CA ARG A 113 16.62 -14.08 0.36
C ARG A 113 18.11 -13.94 0.66
N TRP A 114 18.53 -14.25 1.87
CA TRP A 114 19.93 -14.24 2.28
C TRP A 114 20.75 -15.25 1.48
N LEU A 115 20.21 -16.46 1.30
CA LEU A 115 20.77 -17.51 0.44
C LEU A 115 20.98 -17.02 -0.99
N ASN A 116 20.00 -16.32 -1.55
CA ASN A 116 20.05 -15.81 -2.92
C ASN A 116 20.86 -14.51 -3.07
N ALA A 117 21.27 -13.88 -1.97
CA ALA A 117 22.05 -12.66 -2.00
C ALA A 117 23.51 -12.95 -2.40
N SER A 118 24.08 -12.05 -3.21
CA SER A 118 25.49 -12.11 -3.57
C SER A 118 26.39 -12.01 -2.34
N ARG A 119 27.61 -12.52 -2.45
CA ARG A 119 28.62 -12.45 -1.39
C ARG A 119 28.86 -11.00 -0.96
N GLU A 120 28.96 -10.10 -1.93
CA GLU A 120 29.18 -8.67 -1.72
C GLU A 120 28.01 -8.05 -0.96
N THR A 121 26.76 -8.37 -1.32
CA THR A 121 25.57 -7.91 -0.59
C THR A 121 25.56 -8.41 0.85
N ARG A 122 25.88 -9.68 1.07
CA ARG A 122 25.95 -10.26 2.43
C ARG A 122 27.01 -9.59 3.29
N ILE A 123 28.21 -9.33 2.75
CA ILE A 123 29.27 -8.60 3.46
C ILE A 123 28.80 -7.19 3.84
N ILE A 124 28.19 -6.45 2.92
CA ILE A 124 27.66 -5.11 3.19
C ILE A 124 26.62 -5.15 4.31
N LEU A 125 25.69 -6.10 4.27
CA LEU A 125 24.65 -6.24 5.29
C LEU A 125 25.21 -6.63 6.65
N GLN A 126 26.15 -7.58 6.70
CA GLN A 126 26.85 -7.96 7.93
C GLN A 126 27.57 -6.77 8.56
N ASP A 127 28.25 -5.96 7.74
CA ASP A 127 28.98 -4.78 8.20
C ASP A 127 28.06 -3.66 8.66
N GLN A 128 26.93 -3.46 7.97
CA GLN A 128 25.92 -2.45 8.30
C GLN A 128 25.16 -2.80 9.57
N LEU A 129 24.79 -4.06 9.75
CA LEU A 129 23.99 -4.55 10.88
C LEU A 129 24.83 -5.08 12.05
N LYS A 130 26.16 -5.15 11.90
CA LYS A 130 27.10 -5.66 12.91
C LYS A 130 26.73 -7.07 13.37
N CYS A 131 26.53 -7.95 12.40
CA CYS A 131 26.16 -9.35 12.60
C CYS A 131 26.96 -10.25 11.64
N CYS A 132 27.08 -11.55 11.95
CA CYS A 132 27.79 -12.53 11.11
C CYS A 132 26.96 -13.79 10.91
N GLY A 133 26.73 -14.20 9.66
CA GLY A 133 25.85 -15.33 9.34
C GLY A 133 24.38 -15.03 9.62
N TYR A 134 23.48 -15.90 9.16
CA TYR A 134 22.04 -15.65 9.21
C TYR A 134 21.39 -16.17 10.51
N PHE A 135 21.32 -17.48 10.71
CA PHE A 135 20.83 -18.06 11.97
C PHE A 135 21.92 -18.32 13.01
N ASN A 136 23.15 -18.59 12.56
CA ASN A 136 24.30 -18.89 13.40
C ASN A 136 25.62 -18.58 12.65
N GLY A 137 26.76 -18.72 13.34
CA GLY A 137 28.08 -18.42 12.79
C GLY A 137 28.61 -19.39 11.72
N THR A 138 27.87 -20.45 11.40
CA THR A 138 28.18 -21.38 10.29
C THR A 138 27.20 -21.27 9.12
N ASP A 139 26.09 -20.55 9.32
CA ASP A 139 25.01 -20.40 8.36
C ASP A 139 25.25 -19.19 7.45
N LEU A 140 25.81 -19.47 6.26
CA LEU A 140 26.01 -18.51 5.17
C LEU A 140 26.77 -17.24 5.59
N VAL A 141 27.71 -17.41 6.52
CA VAL A 141 28.63 -16.36 6.93
C VAL A 141 29.59 -16.04 5.80
N GLU A 142 29.78 -14.75 5.54
CA GLU A 142 30.77 -14.28 4.57
C GLU A 142 31.92 -13.58 5.30
N ILE A 143 33.14 -14.08 5.08
CA ILE A 143 34.36 -13.51 5.66
C ILE A 143 34.99 -12.55 4.64
N GLY A 144 35.48 -11.42 5.13
CA GLY A 144 36.16 -10.38 4.32
C GLY A 144 35.57 -8.99 4.47
N GLY A 145 34.58 -8.82 5.36
CA GLY A 145 34.05 -7.51 5.75
C GLY A 145 34.87 -6.84 6.85
N THR A 146 34.43 -5.66 7.27
CA THR A 146 34.99 -4.90 8.38
C THR A 146 34.58 -5.43 9.75
N PHE A 147 33.40 -6.05 9.87
CA PHE A 147 32.91 -6.66 11.11
C PHE A 147 33.28 -8.14 11.19
N CYS A 148 32.86 -8.96 10.21
CA CYS A 148 33.21 -10.38 10.12
C CYS A 148 34.57 -10.56 9.43
N GLN A 149 35.65 -10.21 10.15
CA GLN A 149 37.00 -10.14 9.58
C GLN A 149 37.65 -11.51 9.38
N ASN A 150 37.46 -12.43 10.32
CA ASN A 150 38.07 -13.75 10.31
C ASN A 150 37.17 -14.80 10.97
N GLN A 151 37.48 -16.08 10.77
CA GLN A 151 36.70 -17.19 11.29
C GLN A 151 36.75 -17.27 12.83
N ASP A 152 37.87 -16.85 13.44
CA ASP A 152 38.05 -16.87 14.90
C ASP A 152 37.09 -15.91 15.61
N PHE A 153 36.89 -14.71 15.03
CA PHE A 153 35.90 -13.74 15.51
C PHE A 153 34.50 -14.32 15.47
N VAL A 154 34.12 -14.94 14.34
CA VAL A 154 32.79 -15.55 14.17
C VAL A 154 32.59 -16.71 15.15
N ALA A 155 33.60 -17.55 15.34
CA ALA A 155 33.57 -18.65 16.31
C ALA A 155 33.51 -18.17 17.77
N GLY A 156 34.03 -16.98 18.05
CA GLY A 156 33.97 -16.33 19.37
C GLY A 156 32.62 -15.66 19.68
N LEU A 157 31.71 -15.53 18.70
CA LEU A 157 30.39 -14.97 18.93
C LEU A 157 29.56 -15.91 19.82
N GLN A 158 28.90 -15.33 20.82
CA GLN A 158 28.06 -16.10 21.72
C GLN A 158 26.81 -16.60 20.98
N ALA A 159 26.65 -17.92 20.88
CA ALA A 159 25.52 -18.55 20.18
C ALA A 159 24.15 -18.23 20.82
N ASN A 160 24.12 -17.88 22.10
CA ASN A 160 22.89 -17.53 22.83
C ASN A 160 22.43 -16.09 22.53
N GLU A 161 23.33 -15.24 22.05
CA GLU A 161 23.04 -13.84 21.75
C GLU A 161 22.60 -13.71 20.29
N THR A 162 21.28 -13.79 20.08
CA THR A 162 20.67 -13.79 18.73
C THR A 162 20.91 -12.51 17.92
N SER A 163 21.35 -11.41 18.55
CA SER A 163 21.74 -10.15 17.91
C SER A 163 23.06 -10.26 17.15
N ASN A 164 23.91 -11.24 17.49
CA ASN A 164 25.16 -11.52 16.78
C ASN A 164 24.90 -12.06 15.36
N PHE A 165 23.71 -12.61 15.11
CA PHE A 165 23.32 -13.21 13.85
C PHE A 165 22.32 -12.32 13.11
N CYS A 166 22.45 -12.24 11.79
CA CYS A 166 21.76 -11.23 10.99
C CYS A 166 20.24 -11.41 10.94
N VAL A 167 19.71 -12.60 11.28
CA VAL A 167 18.26 -12.82 11.34
C VAL A 167 17.57 -11.78 12.21
N THR A 168 18.08 -11.49 13.41
CA THR A 168 17.42 -10.62 14.40
C THR A 168 17.36 -9.15 13.95
N PRO A 169 18.48 -8.48 13.60
CA PRO A 169 18.44 -7.10 13.14
C PRO A 169 17.73 -6.95 11.79
N ILE A 170 17.83 -7.93 10.88
CA ILE A 170 17.07 -7.91 9.61
C ILE A 170 15.58 -7.97 9.91
N THR A 171 15.12 -8.93 10.73
CA THR A 171 13.69 -9.07 11.03
C THR A 171 13.17 -7.90 11.84
N ALA A 172 13.95 -7.31 12.75
CA ALA A 172 13.52 -6.12 13.49
C ALA A 172 13.26 -4.92 12.56
N TYR A 173 14.13 -4.72 11.57
CA TYR A 173 13.94 -3.68 10.56
C TYR A 173 12.80 -4.02 9.59
N ALA A 174 12.71 -5.27 9.15
CA ALA A 174 11.69 -5.74 8.23
C ALA A 174 10.30 -5.69 8.85
N ASP A 175 10.12 -6.17 10.08
CA ASP A 175 8.86 -6.16 10.81
C ASP A 175 8.33 -4.74 10.93
N SER A 176 9.15 -3.78 11.38
CA SER A 176 8.75 -2.37 11.47
C SER A 176 8.34 -1.80 10.12
N THR A 177 9.11 -2.10 9.07
CA THR A 177 8.85 -1.57 7.72
C THR A 177 7.58 -2.18 7.12
N LEU A 178 7.46 -3.50 7.14
CA LEU A 178 6.36 -4.25 6.54
C LEU A 178 5.06 -4.03 7.29
N ASN A 179 5.08 -3.97 8.63
CA ASN A 179 3.92 -3.62 9.44
C ASN A 179 3.35 -2.25 9.08
N ASN A 180 4.23 -1.25 8.96
CA ASN A 180 3.80 0.09 8.53
C ASN A 180 3.25 0.09 7.10
N VAL A 181 3.88 -0.66 6.18
CA VAL A 181 3.45 -0.74 4.78
C VAL A 181 2.07 -1.38 4.64
N PHE A 182 1.85 -2.59 5.16
CA PHE A 182 0.54 -3.24 4.98
C PHE A 182 -0.55 -2.49 5.75
N THR A 183 -0.25 -1.93 6.92
CA THR A 183 -1.22 -1.15 7.70
C THR A 183 -1.66 0.10 6.94
N THR A 184 -0.71 0.79 6.31
CA THR A 184 -1.01 1.96 5.47
C THR A 184 -1.85 1.58 4.25
N ILE A 185 -1.51 0.48 3.57
CA ILE A 185 -2.27 -0.04 2.42
C ILE A 185 -3.71 -0.39 2.83
N TYR A 186 -3.91 -1.10 3.94
CA TYR A 186 -5.25 -1.35 4.47
C TYR A 186 -5.95 -0.08 4.95
N GLY A 187 -5.21 0.93 5.41
CA GLY A 187 -5.76 2.25 5.72
C GLY A 187 -6.44 2.90 4.50
N PHE A 188 -5.88 2.73 3.30
CA PHE A 188 -6.49 3.21 2.06
C PHE A 188 -7.84 2.54 1.75
N MET A 189 -8.07 1.31 2.23
CA MET A 189 -9.37 0.63 2.10
C MET A 189 -10.49 1.47 2.72
N ALA A 190 -10.25 2.06 3.89
CA ALA A 190 -11.26 2.87 4.57
C ALA A 190 -11.68 4.06 3.69
N VAL A 191 -10.71 4.73 3.05
CA VAL A 191 -10.97 5.84 2.13
C VAL A 191 -11.78 5.38 0.93
N VAL A 192 -11.37 4.28 0.28
CA VAL A 192 -12.05 3.73 -0.90
C VAL A 192 -13.50 3.33 -0.60
N LEU A 193 -13.73 2.60 0.49
CA LEU A 193 -15.08 2.17 0.88
C LEU A 193 -15.97 3.34 1.28
N CYS A 194 -15.43 4.32 2.03
CA CYS A 194 -16.18 5.52 2.38
C CYS A 194 -16.55 6.33 1.13
N LEU A 195 -15.64 6.47 0.17
CA LEU A 195 -15.90 7.18 -1.08
C LEU A 195 -16.94 6.44 -1.94
N LEU A 196 -16.89 5.11 -1.97
CA LEU A 196 -17.88 4.25 -2.65
C LEU A 196 -19.27 4.41 -2.04
N LEU A 197 -19.39 4.45 -0.72
CA LEU A 197 -20.67 4.70 -0.05
C LEU A 197 -21.17 6.12 -0.32
N ALA A 198 -20.28 7.11 -0.23
CA ALA A 198 -20.63 8.51 -0.50
C ALA A 198 -21.10 8.72 -1.94
N SER A 199 -20.43 8.11 -2.93
CA SER A 199 -20.82 8.18 -4.34
C SER A 199 -22.17 7.48 -4.60
N LEU A 200 -22.45 6.34 -3.96
CA LEU A 200 -23.77 5.69 -4.01
C LEU A 200 -24.88 6.60 -3.46
N CYS A 201 -24.62 7.27 -2.32
CA CYS A 201 -25.55 8.26 -1.77
C CYS A 201 -25.80 9.42 -2.75
N VAL A 202 -24.76 9.93 -3.41
CA VAL A 202 -24.88 10.99 -4.43
C VAL A 202 -25.71 10.52 -5.63
N ILE A 203 -25.47 9.30 -6.15
CA ILE A 203 -26.27 8.72 -7.24
C ILE A 203 -27.74 8.65 -6.83
N LYS A 204 -28.04 8.10 -5.66
CA LYS A 204 -29.42 7.95 -5.20
C LYS A 204 -30.13 9.29 -5.05
N LYS A 205 -29.45 10.32 -4.51
CA LYS A 205 -30.01 11.67 -4.42
C LYS A 205 -30.25 12.31 -5.78
N ARG A 206 -29.34 12.13 -6.75
CA ARG A 206 -29.54 12.60 -8.14
C ARG A 206 -30.74 11.91 -8.80
N GLN A 207 -30.90 10.60 -8.59
CA GLN A 207 -32.04 9.84 -9.12
C GLN A 207 -33.38 10.25 -8.48
N GLU A 208 -33.40 10.50 -7.17
CA GLU A 208 -34.59 11.03 -6.48
C GLU A 208 -35.00 12.39 -7.03
N ASP A 209 -34.05 13.32 -7.17
CA ASP A 209 -34.29 14.65 -7.71
C ASP A 209 -34.88 14.60 -9.14
N GLU A 210 -34.32 13.74 -10.01
CA GLU A 210 -34.86 13.54 -11.36
C GLU A 210 -36.26 12.91 -11.35
N ARG A 211 -36.52 11.98 -10.43
CA ARG A 211 -37.86 11.39 -10.28
C ARG A 211 -38.88 12.46 -9.85
N PHE A 212 -38.53 13.32 -8.90
CA PHE A 212 -39.42 14.41 -8.47
C PHE A 212 -39.69 15.42 -9.59
N LYS A 213 -38.67 15.80 -10.37
CA LYS A 213 -38.88 16.63 -11.57
C LYS A 213 -39.85 16.02 -12.57
N LYS A 214 -39.74 14.71 -12.84
CA LYS A 214 -40.65 14.00 -13.75
C LYS A 214 -42.08 13.94 -13.20
N ILE A 215 -42.26 13.80 -11.89
CA ILE A 215 -43.59 13.82 -11.25
C ILE A 215 -44.22 15.22 -11.34
N ASP A 216 -43.45 16.26 -11.08
CA ASP A 216 -43.93 17.64 -11.15
C ASP A 216 -44.32 18.04 -12.59
N ALA A 217 -43.52 17.64 -13.57
CA ALA A 217 -43.84 17.82 -15.00
C ALA A 217 -45.17 17.16 -15.39
N LYS A 218 -45.48 15.97 -14.86
CA LYS A 218 -46.78 15.27 -15.10
C LYS A 218 -47.97 15.97 -14.46
N ARG A 219 -47.76 16.81 -13.43
CA ARG A 219 -48.82 17.53 -12.70
C ARG A 219 -49.04 18.96 -13.21
N GLY A 220 -48.52 19.29 -14.39
CA GLY A 220 -48.63 20.62 -14.98
C GLY A 220 -47.80 21.68 -14.24
N GLY A 221 -46.73 21.28 -13.55
CA GLY A 221 -45.80 22.21 -12.89
C GLY A 221 -46.38 22.97 -11.69
N ARG A 222 -47.49 22.48 -11.11
CA ARG A 222 -48.11 23.12 -9.93
C ARG A 222 -47.38 22.83 -8.60
N GLY A 223 -46.30 22.07 -8.62
CA GLY A 223 -45.43 21.83 -7.46
C GLY A 223 -46.07 20.93 -6.39
N PHE A 224 -45.23 20.16 -5.69
CA PHE A 224 -45.55 19.66 -4.35
C PHE A 224 -44.83 20.57 -3.34
N VAL A 225 -45.26 21.84 -3.28
CA VAL A 225 -44.63 22.89 -2.45
C VAL A 225 -43.18 23.21 -2.82
#